data_AF-A0A965K652-F1
#
_entry.id   AF-A0A965K652-F1
#
_cell.length_a   1.000
_cell.length_b   1.000
_cell.length_c   1.000
_cell.angle_alpha   90.00
_cell.angle_beta   90.00
_cell.angle_gamma   90.00
#
_symmetry.space_group_name_H-M   'P 1'
#
loop_
_entity.id
_entity.type
_entity.pdbx_description
1 polymer ?
#
loop_
_entity_poly.entity_id
_entity_poly.type
_entity_poly.pdbx_seq_one_letter_code
_entity_poly.pdbx_strand_id
1 'polypeptide(L)'
;MEEREFQKLVKAIGPSDAEVVLRFFGDSCSLCQIAEAAEQVELDWPEWAKAAVVLQHWLEAHQRTADAQRKIGYLSCTAEGFKNVPLSMRPDLPTAVSRMLNQFGFAE
;
A
#
# COMPACT_ATOMS: atom_id res chain seq x y z
N MET A 1 6.08 0.46 -15.91
CA MET A 1 5.99 1.86 -15.46
C MET A 1 6.83 2.76 -16.37
N GLU A 2 6.25 3.86 -16.85
CA GLU A 2 7.01 4.88 -17.59
C GLU A 2 7.93 5.67 -16.64
N GLU A 3 9.11 6.09 -17.10
CA GLU A 3 10.07 6.83 -16.26
C GLU A 3 9.46 8.07 -15.59
N ARG A 4 8.53 8.75 -16.26
CA ARG A 4 7.80 9.90 -15.70
C ARG A 4 6.90 9.54 -14.53
N GLU A 5 6.27 8.38 -14.56
CA GLU A 5 5.43 7.88 -13.47
C GLU A 5 6.29 7.50 -12.27
N PHE A 6 7.41 6.83 -12.51
CA PHE A 6 8.36 6.48 -11.46
C PHE A 6 8.92 7.73 -10.78
N GLN A 7 9.28 8.77 -11.55
CA GLN A 7 9.75 10.03 -10.98
C GLN A 7 8.68 10.72 -10.12
N LYS A 8 7.38 10.62 -10.47
CA LYS A 8 6.29 11.12 -9.62
C LYS A 8 6.21 10.35 -8.30
N LEU A 9 6.33 9.03 -8.35
CA LEU A 9 6.34 8.16 -7.18
C LEU A 9 7.53 8.53 -6.26
N VAL A 10 8.75 8.56 -6.81
CA VAL A 10 9.98 8.96 -6.09
C VAL A 10 9.82 10.33 -5.44
N LYS A 11 9.23 11.31 -6.13
CA LYS A 11 9.02 12.66 -5.57
C LYS A 11 8.04 12.65 -4.38
N ALA A 12 7.06 11.75 -4.36
CA ALA A 12 6.03 11.71 -3.34
C ALA A 12 6.42 10.91 -2.09
N ILE A 13 7.12 9.78 -2.27
CA ILE A 13 7.43 8.84 -1.17
C ILE A 13 8.93 8.58 -0.99
N GLY A 14 9.79 9.13 -1.85
CA GLY A 14 11.23 8.89 -1.84
C GLY A 14 11.66 7.70 -2.71
N PRO A 15 12.94 7.63 -3.08
CA PRO A 15 13.43 6.62 -4.03
C PRO A 15 13.35 5.20 -3.48
N SER A 16 13.76 4.98 -2.23
CA SER A 16 13.74 3.64 -1.62
C SER A 16 12.34 3.05 -1.53
N ASP A 17 11.37 3.85 -1.08
CA ASP A 17 9.97 3.43 -0.99
C ASP A 17 9.36 3.19 -2.38
N ALA A 18 9.72 4.00 -3.38
CA ALA A 18 9.29 3.81 -4.76
C ALA A 18 9.76 2.45 -5.32
N GLU A 19 10.99 2.02 -5.03
CA GLU A 19 11.49 0.71 -5.44
C GLU A 19 10.74 -0.45 -4.76
N VAL A 20 10.35 -0.27 -3.49
CA VAL A 20 9.54 -1.26 -2.77
C VAL A 20 8.16 -1.39 -3.39
N VAL A 21 7.54 -0.26 -3.78
CA VAL A 21 6.27 -0.26 -4.50
C VAL A 21 6.38 -0.97 -5.85
N LEU A 22 7.49 -0.84 -6.58
CA LEU A 22 7.70 -1.63 -7.79
C LEU A 22 7.69 -3.14 -7.49
N ARG A 23 8.37 -3.58 -6.43
CA ARG A 23 8.34 -4.99 -6.00
C ARG A 23 6.95 -5.44 -5.54
N PHE A 24 6.16 -4.53 -4.96
CA PHE A 24 4.80 -4.81 -4.53
C PHE A 24 3.92 -5.24 -5.72
N PHE A 25 3.97 -4.50 -6.83
CA PHE A 25 3.17 -4.73 -8.04
C PHE A 25 3.83 -5.66 -9.07
N GLY A 26 5.11 -5.99 -8.92
CA GLY A 26 5.87 -6.78 -9.91
C GLY A 26 5.99 -6.08 -11.27
N ASP A 27 6.13 -6.86 -12.34
CA ASP A 27 6.27 -6.35 -13.72
C ASP A 27 5.05 -5.56 -14.24
N SER A 28 3.90 -5.65 -13.57
CA SER A 28 2.64 -5.05 -14.01
C SER A 28 2.41 -3.59 -13.60
N CYS A 29 3.37 -2.93 -12.95
CA CYS A 29 3.11 -1.64 -12.31
C CYS A 29 2.87 -0.47 -13.30
N SER A 30 1.67 0.12 -13.22
CA SER A 30 1.38 1.49 -13.66
C SER A 30 0.96 2.31 -12.43
N LEU A 31 1.39 3.57 -12.36
CA LEU A 31 0.96 4.49 -11.30
C LEU A 31 -0.58 4.62 -11.29
N CYS A 32 -1.22 4.37 -12.44
CA CYS A 32 -2.67 4.21 -12.59
C CYS A 32 -3.25 3.22 -11.59
N GLN A 33 -2.69 2.02 -11.42
CA GLN A 33 -3.24 1.03 -10.49
C GLN A 33 -3.22 1.50 -9.04
N ILE A 34 -2.17 2.22 -8.63
CA ILE A 34 -2.08 2.81 -7.29
C ILE A 34 -3.12 3.92 -7.15
N ALA A 35 -3.23 4.79 -8.15
CA ALA A 35 -4.18 5.90 -8.14
C ALA A 35 -5.63 5.39 -8.12
N GLU A 36 -5.96 4.38 -8.92
CA GLU A 36 -7.27 3.73 -8.98
C GLU A 36 -7.60 3.04 -7.64
N ALA A 37 -6.65 2.28 -7.08
CA ALA A 37 -6.87 1.62 -5.79
C ALA A 37 -7.06 2.63 -4.65
N ALA A 38 -6.31 3.74 -4.67
CA ALA A 38 -6.46 4.82 -3.70
C ALA A 38 -7.80 5.57 -3.87
N GLU A 39 -8.22 5.84 -5.10
CA GLU A 39 -9.49 6.48 -5.42
C GLU A 39 -10.69 5.65 -4.93
N GLN A 40 -10.66 4.32 -5.13
CA GLN A 40 -11.72 3.42 -4.66
C GLN A 40 -11.95 3.50 -3.15
N VAL A 41 -10.91 3.80 -2.37
CA VAL A 41 -11.00 3.93 -0.91
C VAL A 41 -10.99 5.38 -0.43
N GLU A 42 -11.10 6.34 -1.35
CA GLU A 42 -11.13 7.79 -1.07
C GLU A 42 -9.90 8.25 -0.26
N LEU A 43 -8.72 7.71 -0.59
CA LEU A 43 -7.45 8.07 0.03
C LEU A 43 -6.51 8.74 -0.96
N ASP A 44 -5.58 9.54 -0.43
CA ASP A 44 -4.48 10.09 -1.20
C ASP A 44 -3.54 8.96 -1.67
N TRP A 45 -3.27 8.93 -2.97
CA TRP A 45 -2.41 7.90 -3.58
C TRP A 45 -1.01 7.77 -2.94
N PRO A 46 -0.34 8.84 -2.44
CA PRO A 46 0.94 8.68 -1.74
C PRO A 46 0.81 7.97 -0.39
N GLU A 47 -0.31 8.17 0.31
CA GLU A 47 -0.58 7.47 1.57
C GLU A 47 -0.80 5.98 1.30
N TRP A 48 -1.57 5.66 0.25
CA TRP A 48 -1.75 4.29 -0.21
C TRP A 48 -0.42 3.65 -0.61
N ALA A 49 0.43 4.36 -1.36
CA ALA A 49 1.75 3.87 -1.75
C ALA A 49 2.64 3.56 -0.54
N LYS A 50 2.64 4.41 0.49
CA LYS A 50 3.36 4.13 1.76
C LYS A 50 2.81 2.91 2.48
N ALA A 51 1.50 2.68 2.45
CA ALA A 51 0.90 1.50 3.04
C ALA A 51 1.33 0.21 2.29
N ALA A 52 1.45 0.29 0.96
CA ALA A 52 2.01 -0.79 0.16
C ALA A 52 3.46 -1.11 0.52
N VAL A 53 4.29 -0.10 0.81
CA VAL A 53 5.66 -0.28 1.32
C VAL A 53 5.67 -1.06 2.62
N VAL A 54 4.83 -0.66 3.58
CA VAL A 54 4.72 -1.35 4.89
C VAL A 54 4.34 -2.82 4.71
N LEU A 55 3.34 -3.09 3.87
CA LEU A 55 2.91 -4.46 3.59
C LEU A 55 4.01 -5.28 2.90
N GLN A 56 4.68 -4.72 1.88
CA GLN A 56 5.74 -5.42 1.18
C GLN A 56 6.92 -5.75 2.10
N HIS A 57 7.38 -4.80 2.92
CA HIS A 57 8.44 -5.07 3.89
C HIS A 57 8.05 -6.12 4.92
N TRP A 58 6.80 -6.11 5.40
CA TRP A 58 6.34 -7.12 6.33
C TRP A 58 6.34 -8.51 5.69
N LEU A 59 5.87 -8.64 4.44
CA LEU A 59 5.89 -9.89 3.69
C LEU A 59 7.33 -10.40 3.50
N GLU A 60 8.25 -9.53 3.10
CA GLU A 60 9.68 -9.85 2.93
C GLU A 60 10.30 -10.32 4.26
N ALA A 61 10.03 -9.60 5.36
CA ALA A 61 10.54 -9.95 6.70
C ALA A 61 10.03 -11.30 7.21
N HIS A 62 8.81 -11.70 6.81
CA HIS A 62 8.19 -12.97 7.20
C HIS A 62 8.33 -14.07 6.14
N GLN A 63 9.12 -13.83 5.08
CA GLN A 63 9.32 -14.75 3.94
C GLN A 63 8.00 -15.22 3.30
N ARG A 64 7.01 -14.34 3.27
CA ARG A 64 5.70 -14.59 2.64
C ARG A 64 5.63 -13.91 1.28
N THR A 65 4.88 -14.52 0.38
CA THR A 65 4.61 -13.97 -0.96
C THR A 65 3.12 -13.88 -1.18
N ALA A 66 2.69 -12.81 -1.82
CA ALA A 66 1.32 -12.63 -2.29
C ALA A 66 1.36 -12.04 -3.70
N ASP A 67 0.35 -12.32 -4.52
CA ASP A 67 0.17 -11.64 -5.79
C ASP A 67 -0.31 -10.19 -5.57
N ALA A 68 -0.15 -9.34 -6.59
CA ALA A 68 -0.49 -7.92 -6.49
C ALA A 68 -1.97 -7.70 -6.16
N GLN A 69 -2.88 -8.47 -6.75
CA GLN A 69 -4.33 -8.31 -6.53
C GLN A 69 -4.69 -8.61 -5.08
N ARG A 70 -4.09 -9.64 -4.48
CA ARG A 70 -4.32 -9.98 -3.07
C ARG A 70 -3.77 -8.93 -2.12
N LYS A 71 -2.57 -8.39 -2.40
CA LYS A 71 -2.02 -7.29 -1.59
C LYS A 71 -2.88 -6.03 -1.67
N ILE A 72 -3.35 -5.66 -2.88
CA ILE A 72 -4.28 -4.54 -3.09
C ILE A 72 -5.55 -4.76 -2.27
N GLY A 73 -6.16 -5.94 -2.38
CA GLY A 73 -7.37 -6.29 -1.63
C GLY A 73 -7.19 -6.14 -0.12
N TYR A 74 -6.05 -6.59 0.43
CA TYR A 74 -5.75 -6.42 1.86
C TYR A 74 -5.69 -4.95 2.27
N LEU A 75 -5.01 -4.11 1.48
CA LEU A 75 -4.91 -2.67 1.75
C LEU A 75 -6.29 -2.00 1.69
N SER A 76 -7.08 -2.32 0.66
CA SER A 76 -8.43 -1.78 0.50
C SER A 76 -9.34 -2.19 1.66
N CYS A 77 -9.36 -3.48 2.03
CA CYS A 77 -10.13 -3.95 3.18
C CYS A 77 -9.69 -3.30 4.49
N THR A 78 -8.38 -3.07 4.66
CA THR A 78 -7.86 -2.33 5.82
C THR A 78 -8.41 -0.90 5.81
N ALA A 79 -8.26 -0.18 4.70
CA ALA A 79 -8.76 1.19 4.56
C ALA A 79 -10.26 1.29 4.85
N GLU A 80 -11.07 0.39 4.27
CA GLU A 80 -12.51 0.32 4.50
C GLU A 80 -12.86 0.02 5.95
N GLY A 81 -12.14 -0.89 6.61
CA GLY A 81 -12.33 -1.20 8.03
C GLY A 81 -12.16 0.02 8.94
N PHE A 82 -11.28 0.95 8.57
CA PHE A 82 -11.05 2.20 9.31
C PHE A 82 -11.95 3.37 8.85
N LYS A 83 -12.72 3.24 7.75
CA LYS A 83 -13.66 4.30 7.29
C LYS A 83 -14.74 4.65 8.32
N ASN A 84 -15.11 3.71 9.20
CA ASN A 84 -16.10 3.93 10.25
C ASN A 84 -15.50 4.51 11.56
N VAL A 85 -14.17 4.57 11.66
CA VAL A 85 -13.49 5.18 12.83
C VAL A 85 -13.56 6.70 12.70
N PRO A 86 -13.91 7.45 13.78
CA PRO A 86 -13.90 8.91 13.77
C PRO A 86 -12.56 9.46 13.32
N LEU A 87 -12.56 10.51 12.48
CA LEU A 87 -11.34 11.10 11.92
C LEU A 87 -10.31 11.50 12.98
N SER A 88 -10.75 11.96 14.15
CA SER A 88 -9.87 12.31 15.28
C SER A 88 -9.11 11.14 15.89
N MET A 89 -9.54 9.90 15.63
CA MET A 89 -8.92 8.66 16.13
C MET A 89 -8.42 7.76 15.00
N ARG A 90 -8.68 8.13 13.74
CA ARG A 90 -8.31 7.32 12.57
C ARG A 90 -6.80 7.42 12.34
N PRO A 91 -6.05 6.31 12.44
CA PRO A 91 -4.66 6.31 12.02
C PRO A 91 -4.56 6.47 10.50
N ASP A 92 -3.42 6.98 10.02
CA ASP A 92 -3.07 6.90 8.59
C ASP A 92 -3.03 5.43 8.13
N LEU A 93 -3.27 5.19 6.84
CA LEU A 93 -3.33 3.84 6.29
C LEU A 93 -2.05 3.02 6.54
N PRO A 94 -0.81 3.56 6.38
CA PRO A 94 0.41 2.83 6.73
C PRO A 94 0.42 2.33 8.19
N THR A 95 0.04 3.19 9.12
CA THR A 95 -0.08 2.83 10.54
C THR A 95 -1.18 1.79 10.78
N ALA A 96 -2.33 1.94 10.12
CA ALA A 96 -3.43 0.99 10.20
C ALA A 96 -3.01 -0.41 9.71
N VAL A 97 -2.35 -0.48 8.57
CA VAL A 97 -1.82 -1.72 7.98
C VAL A 97 -0.78 -2.36 8.88
N SER A 98 0.16 -1.58 9.42
CA SER A 98 1.15 -2.09 10.39
C SER A 98 0.48 -2.71 11.62
N ARG A 99 -0.56 -2.07 12.17
CA ARG A 99 -1.32 -2.60 13.31
C ARG A 99 -2.05 -3.90 12.95
N MET A 100 -2.74 -3.93 11.81
CA MET A 100 -3.44 -5.12 11.32
C MET A 100 -2.48 -6.30 11.13
N LEU A 101 -1.31 -6.07 10.52
CA LEU A 101 -0.29 -7.08 10.32
C LEU A 101 0.31 -7.58 11.63
N ASN A 102 0.53 -6.70 12.61
CA ASN A 102 1.03 -7.12 13.93
C ASN A 102 0.00 -7.92 14.73
N GLN A 103 -1.28 -7.60 14.60
CA GLN A 103 -2.34 -8.23 15.39
C GLN A 103 -2.85 -9.54 14.78
N PHE A 104 -3.02 -9.57 13.45
CA PHE A 104 -3.66 -10.68 12.74
C PHE A 104 -2.76 -11.32 11.69
N GLY A 105 -1.64 -10.70 11.35
CA GLY A 105 -0.78 -11.13 10.25
C GLY A 105 -1.39 -10.85 8.88
N PHE A 106 -0.82 -11.51 7.87
CA PHE A 106 -1.33 -11.55 6.51
C PHE A 106 -1.98 -12.92 6.26
N ALA A 107 -3.30 -12.92 6.06
CA ALA A 107 -4.07 -14.15 5.84
C ALA A 107 -3.75 -14.78 4.47
N GLU A 108 -3.26 -16.02 4.49
CA GLU A 108 -2.91 -16.87 3.32
C GLU A 108 -4.11 -17.46 2.59
#